data_AF-A0A449BEI8-F1
#
_entry.id   AF-A0A449BEI8-F1
#
_cell.length_a   1.000
_cell.length_b   1.000
_cell.length_c   1.000
_cell.angle_alpha   90.00
_cell.angle_beta   90.00
_cell.angle_gamma   90.00
#
_symmetry.space_group_name_H-M   'P 1'
#
loop_
_entity.id
_entity.type
_entity.pdbx_description
1 polymer ?
#
loop_
_entity_poly.entity_id
_entity_poly.type
_entity_poly.pdbx_seq_one_letter_code
_entity_poly.pdbx_strand_id
1 'polypeptide(L)'
;MKKRLNILIITLVIMLLTFFVGFFSGGLNQRRIILAIELIFVTYVLVYVFGGLGKLVSSLIYGMFLAILLVLFTEYDSALIVIGTFLFVLNPLADFENIIEKRFPEEGSIIGHIRGSYAPYYEYRKEIKSYYHLPQTRKIYTKSSYLKLRQAISIIMAMVAVFLLLREVNNLVNLLKNFDIHTFFATSYSVIILVFLTVILYKKGFQSMLNLLTVSVFPPVAYSMYFIVKPEYLGVILGTGTIILGIAAGIYQYFSFRSRIVYEDYYYYDNDRQVHVHANALFEPFVYSDAFYLNAVFKIKTNNNNFNKVFHNIIVYADIYRFFITAYTYNQNEVTIYTDFHYNDEKRIGKFADYLESLFENQVTYNVDMDKEKQNYEKNFFHNDGYIIARTVYLAELLKKLEIKSNIIISMVAYFNSLEDINNISDKYSVTRIPDLDMENIYTVRIDMRVNNVDYIIESKVRDLLLELMINRGSYVRISVYY
;
A
#
# COMPACT_ATOMS: atom_id res chain seq x y z
N MET A 1 2.68 22.15 -0.36
CA MET A 1 1.81 21.45 -1.33
C MET A 1 0.54 22.22 -1.70
N LYS A 2 0.14 23.23 -0.91
CA LYS A 2 -0.91 24.20 -1.27
C LYS A 2 -0.66 24.81 -2.65
N LYS A 3 0.61 25.00 -3.05
CA LYS A 3 0.99 25.50 -4.37
C LYS A 3 0.52 24.61 -5.52
N ARG A 4 0.75 23.29 -5.52
CA ARG A 4 0.30 22.41 -6.62
C ARG A 4 -1.22 22.30 -6.73
N LEU A 5 -1.91 22.20 -5.59
CA LEU A 5 -3.38 22.17 -5.57
C LEU A 5 -3.97 23.51 -6.00
N ASN A 6 -3.40 24.62 -5.53
CA ASN A 6 -3.81 25.95 -5.96
C ASN A 6 -3.51 26.16 -7.44
N ILE A 7 -2.35 25.71 -7.94
CA ILE A 7 -2.02 25.74 -9.37
C ILE A 7 -3.07 24.95 -10.14
N LEU A 8 -3.37 23.70 -9.76
CA LEU A 8 -4.43 22.89 -10.40
C LEU A 8 -5.77 23.65 -10.42
N ILE A 9 -6.25 24.11 -9.27
CA ILE A 9 -7.54 24.79 -9.16
C ILE A 9 -7.55 26.08 -9.99
N ILE A 10 -6.51 26.91 -9.88
CA ILE A 10 -6.38 28.16 -10.64
C ILE A 10 -6.32 27.87 -12.14
N THR A 11 -5.52 26.89 -12.58
CA THR A 11 -5.48 26.48 -14.00
C THR A 11 -6.82 25.95 -14.46
N LEU A 12 -7.50 25.08 -13.70
CA LEU A 12 -8.83 24.59 -14.07
C LEU A 12 -9.85 25.72 -14.19
N VAL A 13 -9.83 26.70 -13.27
CA VAL A 13 -10.72 27.87 -13.32
C VAL A 13 -10.40 28.74 -14.54
N ILE A 14 -9.12 29.02 -14.81
CA ILE A 14 -8.70 29.77 -16.00
C ILE A 14 -9.12 29.03 -17.27
N MET A 15 -8.97 27.71 -17.32
CA MET A 15 -9.38 26.88 -18.44
C MET A 15 -10.90 26.88 -18.65
N LEU A 16 -11.67 26.80 -17.57
CA LEU A 16 -13.14 26.88 -17.66
C LEU A 16 -13.58 28.24 -18.20
N LEU A 17 -12.88 29.31 -17.82
CA LEU A 17 -13.12 30.66 -18.33
C LEU A 17 -12.71 30.80 -19.80
N THR A 18 -11.54 30.29 -20.22
CA THR A 18 -11.12 30.31 -21.63
C THR A 18 -12.03 29.46 -22.50
N PHE A 19 -12.49 28.32 -21.99
CA PHE A 19 -13.42 27.45 -22.67
C PHE A 19 -14.74 28.17 -22.89
N PHE A 20 -15.28 28.77 -21.84
CA PHE A 20 -16.54 29.50 -21.90
C PHE A 20 -16.47 30.67 -22.89
N VAL A 21 -15.44 31.51 -22.79
CA VAL A 21 -15.23 32.63 -23.72
C VAL A 21 -15.05 32.12 -25.16
N GLY A 22 -14.22 31.10 -25.37
CA GLY A 22 -13.93 30.55 -26.69
C GLY A 22 -15.11 29.80 -27.33
N PHE A 23 -15.93 29.15 -26.52
CA PHE A 23 -17.11 28.42 -26.97
C PHE A 23 -18.23 29.36 -27.42
N PHE A 24 -18.45 30.46 -26.70
CA PHE A 24 -19.50 31.43 -27.03
C PHE A 24 -19.08 32.49 -28.05
N SER A 25 -17.79 32.87 -28.12
CA SER A 25 -17.31 33.89 -29.07
C SER A 25 -16.79 33.33 -30.41
N GLY A 26 -16.39 32.06 -30.45
CA GLY A 26 -15.72 31.48 -31.61
C GLY A 26 -16.64 30.80 -32.61
N GLY A 27 -16.24 30.82 -33.89
CA GLY A 27 -16.81 29.97 -34.94
C GLY A 27 -16.47 28.48 -34.76
N LEU A 28 -17.13 27.59 -35.51
CA LEU A 28 -17.03 26.11 -35.36
C LEU A 28 -15.59 25.57 -35.35
N ASN A 29 -14.71 26.12 -36.21
CA ASN A 29 -13.29 25.73 -36.27
C ASN A 29 -12.49 26.24 -35.06
N GLN A 30 -12.78 27.45 -34.58
CA GLN A 30 -12.13 28.00 -33.38
C GLN A 30 -12.51 27.20 -32.13
N ARG A 31 -13.79 26.80 -32.00
CA ARG A 31 -14.25 25.92 -30.92
C ARG A 31 -13.50 24.59 -30.87
N ARG A 32 -13.26 23.97 -32.03
CA ARG A 32 -12.50 22.72 -32.15
C ARG A 32 -11.02 22.90 -31.73
N ILE A 33 -10.40 24.00 -32.14
CA ILE A 33 -9.00 24.31 -31.79
C ILE A 33 -8.87 24.57 -30.28
N ILE A 34 -9.79 25.35 -29.70
CA ILE A 34 -9.81 25.65 -28.26
C ILE A 34 -9.98 24.36 -27.45
N LEU A 35 -10.93 23.49 -27.83
CA LEU A 35 -11.11 22.18 -27.20
C LEU A 35 -9.84 21.32 -27.24
N ALA A 36 -9.14 21.28 -28.37
CA ALA A 36 -7.91 20.50 -28.51
C ALA A 36 -6.78 21.06 -27.64
N ILE A 37 -6.58 22.39 -27.63
CA ILE A 37 -5.58 23.07 -26.79
C ILE A 37 -5.87 22.80 -25.31
N GLU A 38 -7.12 22.90 -24.90
CA GLU A 38 -7.52 22.64 -23.52
C GLU A 38 -7.31 21.19 -23.13
N LEU A 39 -7.65 20.23 -23.97
CA LEU A 39 -7.42 18.82 -23.66
C LEU A 39 -5.93 18.50 -23.48
N ILE A 40 -5.07 19.07 -24.33
CA ILE A 40 -3.61 18.96 -24.22
C ILE A 40 -3.13 19.61 -22.92
N PHE A 41 -3.58 20.82 -22.62
CA PHE A 41 -3.15 21.56 -21.44
C PHE A 41 -3.63 20.90 -20.14
N VAL A 42 -4.87 20.38 -20.08
CA VAL A 42 -5.36 19.55 -18.96
C VAL A 42 -4.46 18.35 -18.78
N THR A 43 -4.09 17.67 -19.86
CA THR A 43 -3.21 16.49 -19.79
C THR A 43 -1.86 16.83 -19.13
N TYR A 44 -1.22 17.94 -19.53
CA TYR A 44 0.03 18.39 -18.91
C TYR A 44 -0.13 18.82 -17.46
N VAL A 45 -1.22 19.54 -17.13
CA VAL A 45 -1.55 19.90 -15.74
C VAL A 45 -1.70 18.63 -14.89
N LEU A 46 -2.41 17.61 -15.39
CA LEU A 46 -2.55 16.32 -14.69
C LEU A 46 -1.20 15.62 -14.53
N VAL A 47 -0.35 15.62 -15.55
CA VAL A 47 1.02 15.07 -15.46
C VAL A 47 1.84 15.78 -14.38
N TYR A 48 1.80 17.10 -14.30
CA TYR A 48 2.50 17.86 -13.25
C TYR A 48 1.95 17.55 -11.85
N VAL A 49 0.63 17.50 -11.73
CA VAL A 49 -0.10 17.30 -10.46
C VAL A 49 0.19 15.92 -9.87
N PHE A 50 0.19 14.87 -10.71
CA PHE A 50 0.41 13.50 -10.27
C PHE A 50 1.88 13.04 -10.35
N GLY A 51 2.62 13.57 -11.32
CA GLY A 51 3.96 13.12 -11.67
C GLY A 51 5.10 14.07 -11.30
N GLY A 52 4.79 15.32 -10.93
CA GLY A 52 5.78 16.34 -10.62
C GLY A 52 6.41 17.02 -11.84
N LEU A 53 7.31 17.95 -11.58
CA LEU A 53 8.00 18.79 -12.55
C LEU A 53 8.94 17.97 -13.43
N GLY A 54 9.63 16.97 -12.88
CA GLY A 54 10.47 16.04 -13.65
C GLY A 54 9.69 15.38 -14.80
N LYS A 55 8.54 14.78 -14.47
CA LYS A 55 7.66 14.15 -15.47
C LYS A 55 6.95 15.14 -16.38
N LEU A 56 6.63 16.34 -15.91
CA LEU A 56 6.07 17.38 -16.77
C LEU A 56 7.08 17.76 -17.86
N VAL A 57 8.34 18.00 -17.48
CA VAL A 57 9.40 18.40 -18.42
C VAL A 57 9.70 17.27 -19.40
N SER A 58 9.82 16.02 -18.94
CA SER A 58 10.03 14.89 -19.84
C SER A 58 8.85 14.73 -20.80
N SER A 59 7.61 14.80 -20.30
CA SER A 59 6.39 14.72 -21.12
C SER A 59 6.30 15.85 -22.14
N LEU A 60 6.76 17.07 -21.81
CA LEU A 60 6.83 18.19 -22.76
C LEU A 60 7.83 17.91 -23.88
N ILE A 61 9.02 17.40 -23.54
CA ILE A 61 10.03 17.01 -24.55
C ILE A 61 9.44 15.93 -25.48
N TYR A 62 8.78 14.93 -24.89
CA TYR A 62 8.14 13.87 -25.65
C TYR A 62 6.98 14.38 -26.52
N GLY A 63 6.17 15.31 -26.02
CA GLY A 63 5.07 15.91 -26.77
C GLY A 63 5.54 16.85 -27.88
N MET A 64 6.64 17.57 -27.69
CA MET A 64 7.27 18.37 -28.74
C MET A 64 7.84 17.47 -29.84
N PHE A 65 8.52 16.39 -29.45
CA PHE A 65 9.00 15.40 -30.39
C PHE A 65 7.84 14.76 -31.17
N LEU A 66 6.72 14.48 -30.49
CA LEU A 66 5.48 14.01 -31.11
C LEU A 66 4.93 15.00 -32.12
N ALA A 67 4.83 16.28 -31.77
CA ALA A 67 4.37 17.30 -32.70
C ALA A 67 5.27 17.40 -33.94
N ILE A 68 6.59 17.35 -33.77
CA ILE A 68 7.56 17.36 -34.87
C ILE A 68 7.40 16.12 -35.77
N LEU A 69 7.29 14.93 -35.17
CA LEU A 69 7.10 13.70 -35.93
C LEU A 69 5.77 13.66 -36.68
N LEU A 70 4.69 14.18 -36.08
CA LEU A 70 3.38 14.29 -36.75
C LEU A 70 3.38 15.30 -37.90
N VAL A 71 4.28 16.29 -37.89
CA VAL A 71 4.48 17.22 -39.01
C VAL A 71 5.34 16.60 -40.11
N LEU A 72 6.35 15.80 -39.74
CA LEU A 72 7.29 15.18 -40.68
C LEU A 72 6.74 13.92 -41.35
N PHE A 73 5.92 13.14 -40.66
CA PHE A 73 5.29 11.95 -41.21
C PHE A 73 3.87 12.26 -41.68
N THR A 74 3.61 12.03 -42.96
CA THR A 74 2.29 12.15 -43.58
C THR A 74 1.31 11.07 -43.08
N GLU A 75 1.82 9.97 -42.54
CA GLU A 75 1.04 8.91 -41.91
C GLU A 75 1.21 8.96 -40.38
N TYR A 76 0.12 9.26 -39.68
CA TYR A 76 0.07 9.38 -38.21
C TYR A 76 0.55 8.11 -37.50
N ASP A 77 0.40 6.96 -38.16
CA ASP A 77 0.77 5.65 -37.64
C ASP A 77 2.28 5.59 -37.33
N SER A 78 3.15 6.00 -38.25
CA SER A 78 4.61 5.95 -38.08
C SER A 78 5.12 6.83 -36.93
N ALA A 79 4.57 8.03 -36.77
CA ALA A 79 4.90 8.91 -35.65
C ALA A 79 4.49 8.28 -34.30
N LEU A 80 3.31 7.66 -34.25
CA LEU A 80 2.81 6.99 -33.05
C LEU A 80 3.55 5.67 -32.76
N ILE A 81 4.05 4.95 -33.78
CA ILE A 81 4.93 3.76 -33.65
C ILE A 81 6.22 4.13 -32.93
N VAL A 82 6.92 5.14 -33.43
CA VAL A 82 8.19 5.59 -32.86
C VAL A 82 7.98 6.00 -31.41
N ILE A 83 6.91 6.74 -31.13
CA ILE A 83 6.69 7.31 -29.81
C ILE A 83 6.17 6.27 -28.82
N GLY A 84 5.18 5.45 -29.18
CA GLY A 84 4.68 4.38 -28.32
C GLY A 84 5.80 3.42 -27.89
N THR A 85 6.74 3.14 -28.80
CA THR A 85 7.92 2.31 -28.51
C THR A 85 8.95 3.05 -27.65
N PHE A 86 9.28 4.31 -27.95
CA PHE A 86 10.29 5.07 -27.19
C PHE A 86 9.81 5.54 -25.81
N LEU A 87 8.57 6.01 -25.67
CA LEU A 87 8.00 6.52 -24.42
C LEU A 87 7.71 5.43 -23.40
N PHE A 88 7.01 4.36 -23.82
CA PHE A 88 6.49 3.36 -22.88
C PHE A 88 7.47 2.22 -22.61
N VAL A 89 8.34 1.88 -23.57
CA VAL A 89 9.26 0.73 -23.44
C VAL A 89 10.66 1.17 -23.01
N LEU A 90 11.19 2.26 -23.56
CA LEU A 90 12.58 2.67 -23.33
C LEU A 90 12.74 3.79 -22.28
N ASN A 91 11.76 4.69 -22.15
CA ASN A 91 11.80 5.90 -21.31
C ASN A 91 13.21 6.51 -21.15
N PRO A 92 13.86 6.93 -22.25
CA PRO A 92 15.26 7.38 -22.23
C PRO A 92 15.51 8.61 -21.35
N LEU A 93 14.46 9.36 -20.97
CA LEU A 93 14.54 10.52 -20.10
C LEU A 93 14.43 10.20 -18.61
N ALA A 94 14.36 8.92 -18.20
CA ALA A 94 14.22 8.55 -16.78
C ALA A 94 15.35 9.13 -15.89
N ASP A 95 16.60 9.11 -16.37
CA ASP A 95 17.72 9.70 -15.63
C ASP A 95 17.65 11.23 -15.59
N PHE A 96 17.11 11.84 -16.65
CA PHE A 96 16.88 13.28 -16.72
C PHE A 96 15.75 13.72 -15.77
N GLU A 97 14.68 12.94 -15.66
CA GLU A 97 13.63 13.11 -14.64
C GLU A 97 14.24 13.12 -13.24
N ASN A 98 15.08 12.12 -12.92
CA ASN A 98 15.75 12.01 -11.63
C ASN A 98 16.67 13.20 -11.33
N ILE A 99 17.37 13.75 -12.34
CA ILE A 99 18.23 14.93 -12.18
C ILE A 99 17.39 16.16 -11.83
N ILE A 100 16.26 16.34 -12.50
CA ILE A 100 15.33 17.46 -12.23
C ILE A 100 14.75 17.34 -10.83
N GLU A 101 14.27 16.15 -10.45
CA GLU A 101 13.70 15.91 -9.12
C GLU A 101 14.72 16.14 -7.99
N LYS A 102 16.00 15.80 -8.20
CA LYS A 102 17.07 16.08 -7.23
C LYS A 102 17.39 17.56 -7.08
N ARG A 103 17.35 18.34 -8.17
CA ARG A 103 17.63 19.79 -8.15
C ARG A 103 16.46 20.62 -7.67
N PHE A 104 15.25 20.15 -7.95
CA PHE A 104 14.00 20.75 -7.51
C PHE A 104 13.23 19.72 -6.71
N PRO A 105 13.64 19.43 -5.46
CA PRO A 105 12.91 18.51 -4.60
C PRO A 105 11.52 19.09 -4.34
N GLU A 106 10.52 18.50 -4.97
CA GLU A 106 9.16 18.99 -4.86
C GLU A 106 8.47 18.46 -3.61
N GLU A 107 7.49 19.23 -3.14
CA GLU A 107 6.60 18.82 -2.06
C GLU A 107 5.80 17.56 -2.47
N GLY A 108 5.54 16.66 -1.52
CA GLY A 108 5.01 15.31 -1.76
C GLY A 108 3.75 15.19 -2.64
N SER A 109 3.41 13.95 -3.01
CA SER A 109 2.27 13.69 -3.90
C SER A 109 0.92 14.15 -3.30
N ILE A 110 -0.01 14.63 -4.14
CA ILE A 110 -1.38 15.01 -3.74
C ILE A 110 -2.15 13.84 -3.10
N ILE A 111 -1.81 12.60 -3.48
CA ILE A 111 -2.37 11.38 -2.88
C ILE A 111 -2.13 11.35 -1.36
N GLY A 112 -0.98 11.85 -0.88
CA GLY A 112 -0.69 11.99 0.55
C GLY A 112 -1.64 12.95 1.26
N HIS A 113 -2.08 14.02 0.59
CA HIS A 113 -3.02 14.99 1.17
C HIS A 113 -4.47 14.52 1.12
N ILE A 114 -4.88 13.80 0.06
CA ILE A 114 -6.20 13.13 0.00
C ILE A 114 -6.35 12.12 1.14
N ARG A 115 -5.23 11.49 1.55
CA ARG A 115 -5.19 10.61 2.73
C ARG A 115 -5.32 11.37 4.05
N GLY A 116 -4.82 12.61 4.12
CA GLY A 116 -4.96 13.50 5.27
C GLY A 116 -4.43 12.87 6.56
N SER A 117 -5.15 13.08 7.66
CA SER A 117 -4.85 12.48 8.98
C SER A 117 -4.92 10.95 9.00
N TYR A 118 -5.49 10.30 7.98
CA TYR A 118 -5.48 8.84 7.84
C TYR A 118 -4.21 8.31 7.17
N ALA A 119 -3.23 9.17 6.81
CA ALA A 119 -1.99 8.74 6.17
C ALA A 119 -1.29 7.56 6.89
N PRO A 120 -1.14 7.56 8.24
CA PRO A 120 -0.53 6.43 8.97
C PRO A 120 -1.22 5.10 8.68
N TYR A 121 -2.55 5.08 8.63
CA TYR A 121 -3.32 3.88 8.32
C TYR A 121 -3.07 3.36 6.90
N TYR A 122 -2.93 4.24 5.91
CA TYR A 122 -2.64 3.82 4.54
C TYR A 122 -1.22 3.29 4.36
N GLU A 123 -0.27 3.76 5.15
CA GLU A 123 1.10 3.25 5.19
C GLU A 123 1.15 1.88 5.85
N TYR A 124 0.51 1.72 7.01
CA TYR A 124 0.28 0.43 7.65
C TYR A 124 -0.36 -0.58 6.70
N ARG A 125 -1.43 -0.18 6.00
CA ARG A 125 -2.09 -1.03 5.01
C ARG A 125 -1.15 -1.44 3.87
N LYS A 126 -0.27 -0.54 3.41
CA LYS A 126 0.72 -0.84 2.38
C LYS A 126 1.71 -1.90 2.88
N GLU A 127 2.12 -1.81 4.14
CA GLU A 127 2.99 -2.78 4.80
C GLU A 127 2.30 -4.13 4.98
N ILE A 128 1.07 -4.18 5.48
CA ILE A 128 0.33 -5.45 5.56
C ILE A 128 0.23 -6.13 4.18
N LYS A 129 -0.03 -5.37 3.12
CA LYS A 129 -0.07 -5.93 1.75
C LYS A 129 1.31 -6.43 1.32
N SER A 130 2.42 -5.78 1.69
CA SER A 130 3.75 -6.29 1.35
C SER A 130 4.03 -7.63 2.03
N TYR A 131 3.64 -7.79 3.31
CA TYR A 131 3.74 -9.06 4.03
C TYR A 131 2.82 -10.14 3.44
N TYR A 132 1.56 -9.81 3.10
CA TYR A 132 0.66 -10.72 2.38
C TYR A 132 1.27 -11.23 1.07
N HIS A 133 1.96 -10.35 0.34
CA HIS A 133 2.62 -10.68 -0.91
C HIS A 133 4.04 -11.25 -0.75
N LEU A 134 4.60 -11.31 0.47
CA LEU A 134 5.95 -11.80 0.74
C LEU A 134 6.20 -13.19 0.14
N PRO A 135 5.28 -14.18 0.20
CA PRO A 135 5.48 -15.47 -0.44
C PRO A 135 5.60 -15.37 -1.97
N GLN A 136 4.90 -14.43 -2.60
CA GLN A 136 4.99 -14.19 -4.05
C GLN A 136 6.31 -13.51 -4.41
N THR A 137 6.73 -12.53 -3.60
CA THR A 137 8.05 -11.90 -3.72
C THR A 137 9.17 -12.92 -3.56
N ARG A 138 9.07 -13.82 -2.57
CA ARG A 138 10.00 -14.94 -2.41
C ARG A 138 10.04 -15.84 -3.63
N LYS A 139 8.89 -16.21 -4.21
CA LYS A 139 8.85 -17.00 -5.46
C LYS A 139 9.60 -16.33 -6.61
N ILE A 140 9.62 -15.00 -6.69
CA ILE A 140 10.39 -14.26 -7.70
C ILE A 140 11.89 -14.45 -7.50
N TYR A 141 12.36 -14.38 -6.24
CA TYR A 141 13.78 -14.53 -5.92
C TYR A 141 14.26 -15.99 -5.94
N THR A 142 13.44 -16.94 -5.50
CA THR A 142 13.84 -18.34 -5.38
C THR A 142 13.58 -19.18 -6.63
N LYS A 143 12.59 -18.82 -7.47
CA LYS A 143 12.22 -19.57 -8.68
C LYS A 143 12.50 -18.78 -9.96
N SER A 144 13.70 -18.97 -10.50
CA SER A 144 14.12 -18.33 -11.76
C SER A 144 13.16 -18.59 -12.93
N SER A 145 12.58 -19.79 -13.03
CA SER A 145 11.62 -20.13 -14.10
C SER A 145 10.35 -19.28 -14.05
N TYR A 146 9.82 -19.00 -12.85
CA TYR A 146 8.64 -18.14 -12.68
C TYR A 146 8.94 -16.70 -13.10
N LEU A 147 10.12 -16.17 -12.72
CA LEU A 147 10.55 -14.84 -13.12
C LEU A 147 10.69 -14.73 -14.65
N LYS A 148 11.39 -15.68 -15.29
CA LYS A 148 11.58 -15.71 -16.74
C LYS A 148 10.25 -15.81 -17.49
N LEU A 149 9.34 -16.68 -17.04
CA LEU A 149 8.02 -16.82 -17.66
C LEU A 149 7.19 -15.53 -17.55
N ARG A 150 7.19 -14.90 -16.36
CA ARG A 150 6.50 -13.63 -16.14
C ARG A 150 7.04 -12.54 -17.06
N GLN A 151 8.37 -12.40 -17.15
CA GLN A 151 9.00 -11.42 -18.01
C GLN A 151 8.69 -11.67 -19.49
N ALA A 152 8.82 -12.93 -19.96
CA ALA A 152 8.52 -13.30 -21.33
C ALA A 152 7.07 -12.97 -21.71
N ILE A 153 6.09 -13.34 -20.86
CA ILE A 153 4.68 -13.05 -21.13
C ILE A 153 4.41 -11.55 -21.06
N SER A 154 5.00 -10.81 -20.11
CA SER A 154 4.89 -9.35 -20.07
C SER A 154 5.42 -8.68 -21.33
N ILE A 155 6.56 -9.14 -21.87
CA ILE A 155 7.14 -8.62 -23.11
C ILE A 155 6.23 -8.93 -24.30
N ILE A 156 5.75 -10.18 -24.42
CA ILE A 156 4.83 -10.58 -25.50
C ILE A 156 3.55 -9.75 -25.45
N MET A 157 2.93 -9.60 -24.28
CA MET A 157 1.71 -8.80 -24.13
C MET A 157 1.96 -7.32 -24.43
N ALA A 158 3.11 -6.77 -24.02
CA ALA A 158 3.49 -5.40 -24.36
C ALA A 158 3.65 -5.22 -25.88
N MET A 159 4.32 -6.14 -26.56
CA MET A 159 4.49 -6.12 -28.02
C MET A 159 3.13 -6.20 -28.74
N VAL A 160 2.24 -7.09 -28.29
CA VAL A 160 0.88 -7.20 -28.85
C VAL A 160 0.08 -5.94 -28.57
N ALA A 161 0.18 -5.36 -27.38
CA ALA A 161 -0.51 -4.12 -27.03
C ALA A 161 -0.05 -2.94 -27.88
N VAL A 162 1.26 -2.79 -28.07
CA VAL A 162 1.83 -1.79 -28.98
C VAL A 162 1.32 -2.07 -30.38
N PHE A 163 1.50 -3.27 -30.93
CA PHE A 163 1.05 -3.61 -32.28
C PHE A 163 -0.45 -3.32 -32.52
N LEU A 164 -1.32 -3.71 -31.59
CA LEU A 164 -2.76 -3.43 -31.69
C LEU A 164 -3.05 -1.94 -31.58
N LEU A 165 -2.37 -1.21 -30.69
CA LEU A 165 -2.53 0.25 -30.60
C LEU A 165 -2.21 0.91 -31.93
N LEU A 166 -1.13 0.47 -32.61
CA LEU A 166 -0.68 1.00 -33.90
C LEU A 166 -1.66 0.70 -35.03
N ARG A 167 -2.15 -0.54 -35.10
CA ARG A 167 -3.17 -0.92 -36.09
C ARG A 167 -4.47 -0.13 -35.91
N GLU A 168 -4.83 0.18 -34.67
CA GLU A 168 -6.11 0.79 -34.32
C GLU A 168 -6.08 2.33 -34.25
N VAL A 169 -4.95 2.98 -34.52
CA VAL A 169 -4.83 4.45 -34.58
C VAL A 169 -5.86 5.05 -35.53
N ASN A 170 -5.98 4.50 -36.75
CA ASN A 170 -6.93 5.00 -37.73
C ASN A 170 -8.39 4.86 -37.27
N ASN A 171 -8.70 3.78 -36.54
CA ASN A 171 -10.02 3.56 -35.96
C ASN A 171 -10.29 4.45 -34.76
N LEU A 172 -9.27 4.79 -33.96
CA LEU A 172 -9.34 5.76 -32.88
C LEU A 172 -9.62 7.18 -33.41
N VAL A 173 -8.97 7.57 -34.51
CA VAL A 173 -9.22 8.85 -35.19
C VAL A 173 -10.63 8.91 -35.75
N ASN A 174 -11.15 7.79 -36.29
CA ASN A 174 -12.52 7.71 -36.77
C ASN A 174 -13.54 7.74 -35.61
N LEU A 175 -13.27 7.08 -34.49
CA LEU A 175 -14.05 7.16 -33.25
C LEU A 175 -14.15 8.59 -32.70
N LEU A 176 -13.05 9.34 -32.75
CA LEU A 176 -13.02 10.75 -32.35
C LEU A 176 -13.85 11.65 -33.27
N LYS A 177 -13.98 11.28 -34.55
CA LYS A 177 -14.78 12.01 -35.53
C LYS A 177 -16.27 11.65 -35.43
N ASN A 178 -16.58 10.37 -35.32
CA ASN A 178 -17.93 9.82 -35.17
C ASN A 178 -17.88 8.62 -34.21
N PHE A 179 -18.48 8.77 -33.02
CA PHE A 179 -18.48 7.71 -32.02
C PHE A 179 -19.33 6.52 -32.48
N ASP A 180 -18.70 5.34 -32.60
CA ASP A 180 -19.36 4.07 -32.84
C ASP A 180 -19.02 3.08 -31.72
N ILE A 181 -20.06 2.59 -31.05
CA ILE A 181 -19.94 1.69 -29.90
C ILE A 181 -19.40 0.30 -30.30
N HIS A 182 -19.65 -0.15 -31.54
CA HIS A 182 -19.08 -1.39 -32.08
C HIS A 182 -17.56 -1.27 -32.16
N THR A 183 -17.08 -0.20 -32.80
CA THR A 183 -15.66 0.11 -32.91
C THR A 183 -15.01 0.31 -31.52
N PHE A 184 -15.68 0.98 -30.58
CA PHE A 184 -15.15 1.18 -29.23
C PHE A 184 -14.86 -0.14 -28.49
N PHE A 185 -15.82 -1.07 -28.43
CA PHE A 185 -15.64 -2.34 -27.71
C PHE A 185 -14.74 -3.32 -28.45
N ALA A 186 -14.82 -3.36 -29.78
CA ALA A 186 -13.99 -4.27 -30.58
C ALA A 186 -12.50 -3.92 -30.49
N THR A 187 -12.16 -2.62 -30.57
CA THR A 187 -10.77 -2.19 -30.78
C THR A 187 -10.21 -1.45 -29.57
N SER A 188 -10.75 -0.27 -29.26
CA SER A 188 -10.22 0.62 -28.22
C SER A 188 -10.20 0.00 -26.83
N TYR A 189 -11.31 -0.62 -26.43
CA TYR A 189 -11.45 -1.24 -25.10
C TYR A 189 -10.47 -2.40 -24.89
N SER A 190 -10.32 -3.24 -25.91
CA SER A 190 -9.41 -4.39 -25.94
C SER A 190 -7.95 -3.96 -25.74
N VAL A 191 -7.52 -2.91 -26.46
CA VAL A 191 -6.17 -2.34 -26.33
C VAL A 191 -5.94 -1.78 -24.94
N ILE A 192 -6.88 -1.00 -24.42
CA ILE A 192 -6.79 -0.39 -23.07
C ILE A 192 -6.64 -1.48 -22.01
N ILE A 193 -7.50 -2.51 -22.02
CA ILE A 193 -7.39 -3.62 -21.07
C ILE A 193 -6.07 -4.34 -21.21
N LEU A 194 -5.61 -4.64 -22.43
CA LEU A 194 -4.38 -5.37 -22.64
C LEU A 194 -3.17 -4.62 -22.05
N VAL A 195 -3.12 -3.29 -22.20
CA VAL A 195 -2.11 -2.44 -21.55
C VAL A 195 -2.21 -2.54 -20.02
N PHE A 196 -3.41 -2.41 -19.45
CA PHE A 196 -3.60 -2.53 -18.00
C PHE A 196 -3.21 -3.90 -17.46
N LEU A 197 -3.59 -4.99 -18.16
CA LEU A 197 -3.22 -6.36 -17.80
C LEU A 197 -1.71 -6.56 -17.84
N THR A 198 -1.03 -6.02 -18.85
CA THR A 198 0.43 -6.07 -18.98
C THR A 198 1.11 -5.39 -17.80
N VAL A 199 0.67 -4.18 -17.43
CA VAL A 199 1.20 -3.44 -16.28
C VAL A 199 0.94 -4.18 -14.97
N ILE A 200 -0.25 -4.75 -14.78
CA ILE A 200 -0.59 -5.52 -13.59
C ILE A 200 0.20 -6.82 -13.52
N LEU A 201 0.42 -7.52 -14.63
CA LEU A 201 1.28 -8.69 -14.69
C LEU A 201 2.71 -8.33 -14.28
N TYR A 202 3.26 -7.26 -14.85
CA TYR A 202 4.61 -6.78 -14.57
C TYR A 202 4.78 -6.34 -13.10
N LYS A 203 3.78 -5.69 -12.49
CA LYS A 203 3.87 -5.20 -11.10
C LYS A 203 3.44 -6.23 -10.05
N LYS A 204 2.30 -6.91 -10.25
CA LYS A 204 1.61 -7.73 -9.23
C LYS A 204 1.51 -9.22 -9.56
N GLY A 205 1.88 -9.66 -10.77
CA GLY A 205 1.94 -11.07 -11.16
C GLY A 205 0.64 -11.66 -11.72
N PHE A 206 0.68 -12.94 -12.08
CA PHE A 206 -0.38 -13.62 -12.84
C PHE A 206 -1.75 -13.60 -12.15
N GLN A 207 -1.82 -13.88 -10.84
CA GLN A 207 -3.11 -13.93 -10.14
C GLN A 207 -3.82 -12.57 -10.18
N SER A 208 -3.06 -11.48 -10.03
CA SER A 208 -3.63 -10.13 -10.08
C SER A 208 -4.09 -9.77 -11.49
N MET A 209 -3.35 -10.21 -12.52
CA MET A 209 -3.74 -10.03 -13.92
C MET A 209 -5.03 -10.79 -14.23
N LEU A 210 -5.12 -12.07 -13.85
CA LEU A 210 -6.31 -12.90 -14.08
C LEU A 210 -7.55 -12.32 -13.39
N ASN A 211 -7.42 -11.87 -12.14
CA ASN A 211 -8.54 -11.23 -11.42
C ASN A 211 -9.06 -9.97 -12.13
N LEU A 212 -8.16 -9.16 -12.71
CA LEU A 212 -8.56 -7.99 -13.49
C LEU A 212 -9.25 -8.43 -14.79
N LEU A 213 -8.66 -9.40 -15.50
CA LEU A 213 -9.22 -9.95 -16.73
C LEU A 213 -10.65 -10.46 -16.52
N THR A 214 -10.91 -11.19 -15.43
CA THR A 214 -12.24 -11.73 -15.11
C THR A 214 -13.30 -10.64 -15.08
N VAL A 215 -13.01 -9.47 -14.51
CA VAL A 215 -13.97 -8.34 -14.45
C VAL A 215 -14.03 -7.60 -15.79
N SER A 216 -12.88 -7.43 -16.45
CA SER A 216 -12.74 -6.69 -17.71
C SER A 216 -13.39 -7.37 -18.92
N VAL A 217 -13.68 -8.67 -18.88
CA VAL A 217 -14.34 -9.39 -19.97
C VAL A 217 -15.85 -9.16 -20.00
N PHE A 218 -16.47 -8.77 -18.88
CA PHE A 218 -17.93 -8.63 -18.81
C PHE A 218 -18.50 -7.55 -19.74
N PRO A 219 -17.95 -6.32 -19.84
CA PRO A 219 -18.50 -5.30 -20.74
C PRO A 219 -18.57 -5.72 -22.22
N PRO A 220 -17.53 -6.29 -22.85
CA PRO A 220 -17.61 -6.72 -24.26
C PRO A 220 -18.50 -7.94 -24.46
N VAL A 221 -18.62 -8.83 -23.47
CA VAL A 221 -19.57 -9.96 -23.53
C VAL A 221 -21.01 -9.45 -23.43
N ALA A 222 -21.30 -8.56 -22.48
CA ALA A 222 -22.63 -7.95 -22.36
C ALA A 222 -23.03 -7.24 -23.65
N TYR A 223 -22.10 -6.45 -24.20
CA TYR A 223 -22.26 -5.80 -25.49
C TYR A 223 -22.59 -6.81 -26.61
N SER A 224 -21.81 -7.89 -26.73
CA SER A 224 -22.04 -8.93 -27.72
C SER A 224 -23.43 -9.57 -27.54
N MET A 225 -23.87 -9.82 -26.31
CA MET A 225 -25.19 -10.38 -26.03
C MET A 225 -26.32 -9.45 -26.45
N TYR A 226 -26.21 -8.13 -26.22
CA TYR A 226 -27.24 -7.17 -26.62
C TYR A 226 -27.45 -7.06 -28.13
N PHE A 227 -26.36 -7.10 -28.91
CA PHE A 227 -26.41 -6.73 -30.33
C PHE A 227 -26.30 -7.92 -31.30
N ILE A 228 -25.69 -9.04 -30.89
CA ILE A 228 -25.47 -10.20 -31.76
C ILE A 228 -26.58 -11.25 -31.61
N VAL A 229 -27.12 -11.42 -30.41
CA VAL A 229 -28.07 -12.50 -30.13
C VAL A 229 -29.47 -12.14 -30.63
N LYS A 230 -30.04 -13.01 -31.47
CA LYS A 230 -31.43 -12.94 -31.92
C LYS A 230 -32.20 -14.16 -31.38
N PRO A 231 -33.49 -14.01 -31.03
CA PRO A 231 -34.31 -12.79 -31.11
C PRO A 231 -33.92 -11.74 -30.05
N GLU A 232 -34.22 -10.46 -30.32
CA GLU A 232 -33.71 -9.32 -29.56
C GLU A 232 -34.06 -9.36 -28.06
N TYR A 233 -35.25 -9.87 -27.71
CA TYR A 233 -35.65 -10.01 -26.32
C TYR A 233 -34.70 -10.93 -25.53
N LEU A 234 -34.15 -11.96 -26.18
CA LEU A 234 -33.21 -12.90 -25.56
C LEU A 234 -31.83 -12.24 -25.39
N GLY A 235 -31.40 -11.45 -26.37
CA GLY A 235 -30.18 -10.62 -26.27
C GLY A 235 -30.24 -9.61 -25.14
N VAL A 236 -31.38 -8.96 -24.92
CA VAL A 236 -31.60 -8.04 -23.80
C VAL A 236 -31.53 -8.77 -22.45
N ILE A 237 -32.18 -9.92 -22.32
CA ILE A 237 -32.16 -10.73 -21.08
C ILE A 237 -30.73 -11.18 -20.75
N LEU A 238 -30.02 -11.76 -21.73
CA LEU A 238 -28.65 -12.24 -21.54
C LEU A 238 -27.65 -11.10 -21.31
N GLY A 239 -27.77 -9.99 -22.04
CA GLY A 239 -26.93 -8.81 -21.87
C GLY A 239 -27.08 -8.21 -20.47
N THR A 240 -28.33 -8.06 -20.01
CA THR A 240 -28.61 -7.53 -18.67
C THR A 240 -28.13 -8.49 -17.59
N GLY A 241 -28.36 -9.79 -17.75
CA GLY A 241 -27.83 -10.82 -16.84
C GLY A 241 -26.31 -10.79 -16.76
N THR A 242 -25.62 -10.59 -17.89
CA THR A 242 -24.16 -10.46 -17.95
C THR A 242 -23.68 -9.22 -17.20
N ILE A 243 -24.37 -8.08 -17.30
CA ILE A 243 -24.04 -6.88 -16.53
C ILE A 243 -24.16 -7.15 -15.02
N ILE A 244 -25.26 -7.77 -14.59
CA ILE A 244 -25.49 -8.09 -13.17
C ILE A 244 -24.39 -9.01 -12.65
N LEU A 245 -24.04 -10.05 -13.41
CA LEU A 245 -22.93 -10.96 -13.07
C LEU A 245 -21.59 -10.22 -13.04
N GLY A 246 -21.34 -9.29 -13.96
CA GLY A 246 -20.13 -8.47 -13.99
C GLY A 246 -20.02 -7.54 -12.77
N ILE A 247 -21.13 -6.93 -12.35
CA ILE A 247 -21.19 -6.13 -11.13
C ILE A 247 -20.92 -7.02 -9.90
N ALA A 248 -21.56 -8.18 -9.83
CA ALA A 248 -21.34 -9.14 -8.73
C ALA A 248 -19.88 -9.60 -8.67
N ALA A 249 -19.27 -9.92 -9.81
CA ALA A 249 -17.85 -10.28 -9.91
C ALA A 249 -16.94 -9.11 -9.49
N GLY A 250 -17.28 -7.87 -9.86
CA GLY A 250 -16.57 -6.67 -9.43
C GLY A 250 -16.64 -6.45 -7.91
N ILE A 251 -17.82 -6.60 -7.31
CA ILE A 251 -18.02 -6.52 -5.86
C ILE A 251 -17.24 -7.62 -5.15
N TYR A 252 -17.34 -8.87 -5.61
CA TYR A 252 -16.58 -10.00 -5.07
C TYR A 252 -15.08 -9.73 -5.15
N GLN A 253 -14.59 -9.22 -6.27
CA GLN A 253 -13.17 -8.93 -6.45
C GLN A 253 -12.69 -7.77 -5.58
N TYR A 254 -13.55 -6.79 -5.31
CA TYR A 254 -13.28 -5.69 -4.37
C TYR A 254 -13.16 -6.21 -2.93
N PHE A 255 -14.11 -7.03 -2.47
CA PHE A 255 -14.04 -7.64 -1.13
C PHE A 255 -12.87 -8.63 -1.01
N SER A 256 -12.61 -9.45 -2.03
CA SER A 256 -11.43 -10.31 -2.10
C SER A 256 -10.12 -9.51 -2.07
N PHE A 257 -10.08 -8.35 -2.71
CA PHE A 257 -8.91 -7.47 -2.63
C PHE A 257 -8.73 -6.91 -1.21
N ARG A 258 -9.82 -6.53 -0.56
CA ARG A 258 -9.82 -6.09 0.83
C ARG A 258 -9.34 -7.19 1.76
N SER A 259 -9.85 -8.41 1.63
CA SER A 259 -9.52 -9.55 2.52
C SER A 259 -8.08 -10.07 2.45
N ARG A 260 -7.27 -9.63 1.49
CA ARG A 260 -5.84 -9.99 1.38
C ARG A 260 -5.00 -9.30 2.46
N ILE A 261 -5.21 -9.63 3.72
CA ILE A 261 -4.61 -8.99 4.89
C ILE A 261 -3.91 -10.07 5.70
N VAL A 262 -2.77 -9.73 6.29
CA VAL A 262 -2.05 -10.56 7.24
C VAL A 262 -2.00 -9.82 8.57
N TYR A 263 -2.07 -10.57 9.65
CA TYR A 263 -1.74 -10.11 10.99
C TYR A 263 -0.48 -10.86 11.39
N GLU A 264 0.65 -10.15 11.44
CA GLU A 264 1.90 -10.69 11.98
C GLU A 264 2.01 -10.24 13.43
N ASP A 265 2.33 -11.15 14.31
CA ASP A 265 2.24 -10.95 15.74
C ASP A 265 3.50 -11.36 16.50
N TYR A 266 3.82 -10.58 17.52
CA TYR A 266 4.72 -10.96 18.58
C TYR A 266 3.93 -11.75 19.61
N TYR A 267 4.07 -13.07 19.58
CA TYR A 267 3.41 -13.98 20.52
C TYR A 267 4.27 -14.20 21.77
N TYR A 268 3.69 -13.96 22.94
CA TYR A 268 4.31 -14.27 24.22
C TYR A 268 3.28 -14.53 25.32
N TYR A 269 3.73 -15.11 26.42
CA TYR A 269 2.95 -15.23 27.65
C TYR A 269 3.36 -14.13 28.62
N ASP A 270 2.41 -13.30 29.04
CA ASP A 270 2.62 -12.26 30.02
C ASP A 270 2.41 -12.84 31.42
N ASN A 271 3.50 -12.96 32.18
CA ASN A 271 3.48 -13.51 33.53
C ASN A 271 2.77 -12.60 34.55
N ASP A 272 2.75 -11.28 34.34
CA ASP A 272 2.16 -10.37 35.31
C ASP A 272 0.64 -10.39 35.21
N ARG A 273 0.12 -10.42 33.97
CA ARG A 273 -1.31 -10.47 33.69
C ARG A 273 -1.86 -11.89 33.55
N GLN A 274 -0.99 -12.89 33.49
CA GLN A 274 -1.33 -14.31 33.29
C GLN A 274 -2.14 -14.54 32.00
N VAL A 275 -1.75 -13.87 30.91
CA VAL A 275 -2.46 -13.94 29.61
C VAL A 275 -1.50 -14.21 28.46
N HIS A 276 -2.01 -14.88 27.42
CA HIS A 276 -1.31 -14.95 26.14
C HIS A 276 -1.53 -13.65 25.38
N VAL A 277 -0.46 -13.05 24.90
CA VAL A 277 -0.47 -11.78 24.16
C VAL A 277 -0.04 -12.03 22.73
N HIS A 278 -0.81 -11.48 21.80
CA HIS A 278 -0.48 -11.39 20.39
C HIS A 278 -0.45 -9.90 20.03
N ALA A 279 0.74 -9.29 20.09
CA ALA A 279 0.92 -7.88 19.79
C ALA A 279 1.22 -7.70 18.29
N ASN A 280 0.59 -6.72 17.64
CA ASN A 280 0.72 -6.54 16.20
C ASN A 280 2.10 -5.99 15.81
N ALA A 281 2.90 -6.82 15.14
CA ALA A 281 4.26 -6.47 14.73
C ALA A 281 4.29 -5.32 13.72
N LEU A 282 3.25 -5.21 12.88
CA LEU A 282 3.17 -4.19 11.82
C LEU A 282 2.65 -2.85 12.33
N PHE A 283 2.11 -2.79 13.56
CA PHE A 283 1.59 -1.56 14.13
C PHE A 283 2.68 -0.68 14.76
N GLU A 284 3.79 -1.26 15.20
CA GLU A 284 4.85 -0.57 15.96
C GLU A 284 5.32 0.77 15.36
N PRO A 285 5.55 0.89 14.04
CA PRO A 285 5.98 2.17 13.44
C PRO A 285 4.92 3.30 13.54
N PHE A 286 3.67 2.94 13.82
CA PHE A 286 2.52 3.83 13.82
C PHE A 286 1.98 4.12 15.23
N VAL A 287 2.65 3.62 16.28
CA VAL A 287 2.24 3.80 17.69
C VAL A 287 2.08 5.29 17.99
N TYR A 288 3.08 6.11 17.68
CA TYR A 288 3.09 7.56 17.98
C TYR A 288 2.35 8.42 16.94
N SER A 289 1.29 7.90 16.34
CA SER A 289 0.49 8.64 15.37
C SER A 289 -0.45 9.64 16.05
N ASP A 290 -0.24 10.94 15.81
CA ASP A 290 -1.08 12.04 16.33
C ASP A 290 -2.57 11.96 15.95
N ALA A 291 -2.91 11.25 14.88
CA ALA A 291 -4.28 11.14 14.39
C ALA A 291 -5.08 9.96 14.98
N PHE A 292 -4.41 8.98 15.58
CA PHE A 292 -5.01 7.73 16.05
C PHE A 292 -4.72 7.56 17.52
N TYR A 293 -5.53 8.17 18.37
CA TYR A 293 -5.33 8.15 19.83
C TYR A 293 -6.58 7.74 20.62
N LEU A 294 -7.69 7.42 19.96
CA LEU A 294 -8.84 6.84 20.63
C LEU A 294 -8.57 5.35 20.84
N ASN A 295 -7.99 5.02 22.00
CA ASN A 295 -7.74 3.64 22.38
C ASN A 295 -9.05 3.01 22.86
N ALA A 296 -9.43 1.89 22.28
CA ALA A 296 -10.59 1.13 22.70
C ALA A 296 -10.19 -0.32 22.99
N VAL A 297 -10.65 -0.81 24.14
CA VAL A 297 -10.38 -2.16 24.63
C VAL A 297 -11.69 -2.91 24.72
N PHE A 298 -11.85 -3.95 23.90
CA PHE A 298 -13.07 -4.77 23.82
C PHE A 298 -12.83 -6.12 24.50
N LYS A 299 -13.68 -6.50 25.45
CA LYS A 299 -13.63 -7.79 26.14
C LYS A 299 -14.79 -8.66 25.73
N ILE A 300 -14.47 -9.89 25.34
CA ILE A 300 -15.39 -10.86 24.76
C ILE A 300 -15.25 -12.17 25.52
N LYS A 301 -16.36 -12.68 26.07
CA LYS A 301 -16.39 -14.02 26.68
C LYS A 301 -16.44 -15.07 25.57
N THR A 302 -15.30 -15.64 25.21
CA THR A 302 -15.21 -16.66 24.16
C THR A 302 -13.93 -17.50 24.33
N ASN A 303 -13.93 -18.69 23.75
CA ASN A 303 -12.76 -19.56 23.70
C ASN A 303 -11.89 -19.23 22.47
N ASN A 304 -10.57 -19.39 22.58
CA ASN A 304 -9.58 -19.13 21.52
C ASN A 304 -9.95 -19.80 20.20
N ASN A 305 -10.43 -21.05 20.24
CA ASN A 305 -10.81 -21.78 19.03
C ASN A 305 -11.97 -21.11 18.27
N ASN A 306 -12.93 -20.52 18.96
CA ASN A 306 -14.03 -19.80 18.33
C ASN A 306 -13.57 -18.44 17.81
N PHE A 307 -12.73 -17.75 18.58
CA PHE A 307 -12.12 -16.49 18.17
C PHE A 307 -11.30 -16.63 16.88
N ASN A 308 -10.40 -17.62 16.81
CA ASN A 308 -9.52 -17.83 15.65
C ASN A 308 -10.27 -18.11 14.35
N LYS A 309 -11.46 -18.71 14.40
CA LYS A 309 -12.30 -18.94 13.21
C LYS A 309 -12.81 -17.63 12.60
N VAL A 310 -13.05 -16.61 13.40
CA VAL A 310 -13.63 -15.33 12.97
C VAL A 310 -12.62 -14.18 12.97
N PHE A 311 -11.44 -14.36 13.55
CA PHE A 311 -10.42 -13.32 13.68
C PHE A 311 -10.03 -12.69 12.34
N HIS A 312 -9.94 -13.49 11.28
CA HIS A 312 -9.69 -12.94 9.94
C HIS A 312 -10.78 -11.94 9.51
N ASN A 313 -12.05 -12.22 9.80
CA ASN A 313 -13.16 -11.30 9.48
C ASN A 313 -13.05 -10.00 10.28
N ILE A 314 -12.62 -10.08 11.54
CA ILE A 314 -12.37 -8.91 12.41
C ILE A 314 -11.26 -8.03 11.80
N ILE A 315 -10.17 -8.62 11.33
CA ILE A 315 -9.09 -7.89 10.66
C ILE A 315 -9.57 -7.23 9.37
N VAL A 316 -10.40 -7.93 8.57
CA VAL A 316 -10.97 -7.36 7.34
C VAL A 316 -11.91 -6.19 7.65
N TYR A 317 -12.71 -6.31 8.70
CA TYR A 317 -13.56 -5.22 9.18
C TYR A 317 -12.69 -4.00 9.56
N ALA A 318 -11.61 -4.21 10.31
CA ALA A 318 -10.66 -3.14 10.65
C ALA A 318 -10.09 -2.44 9.40
N ASP A 319 -9.85 -3.16 8.29
CA ASP A 319 -9.38 -2.54 7.04
C ASP A 319 -10.42 -1.77 6.23
N ILE A 320 -11.66 -2.22 6.29
CA ILE A 320 -12.78 -1.51 5.67
C ILE A 320 -13.00 -0.18 6.40
N TYR A 321 -13.01 -0.22 7.74
CA TYR A 321 -13.31 0.93 8.59
C TYR A 321 -12.10 1.73 9.07
N ARG A 322 -10.88 1.33 8.69
CA ARG A 322 -9.63 2.09 8.83
C ARG A 322 -9.23 2.41 10.27
N PHE A 323 -9.15 1.39 11.11
CA PHE A 323 -8.60 1.50 12.46
C PHE A 323 -7.56 0.40 12.70
N PHE A 324 -6.75 0.56 13.74
CA PHE A 324 -5.69 -0.39 14.07
C PHE A 324 -6.19 -1.40 15.10
N ILE A 325 -5.83 -2.67 14.90
CA ILE A 325 -5.83 -3.67 15.98
C ILE A 325 -4.40 -3.70 16.50
N THR A 326 -4.16 -3.16 17.68
CA THR A 326 -2.82 -2.99 18.25
C THR A 326 -2.32 -4.29 18.88
N ALA A 327 -3.19 -5.00 19.57
CA ALA A 327 -2.92 -6.32 20.14
C ALA A 327 -4.24 -7.05 20.41
N TYR A 328 -4.17 -8.36 20.61
CA TYR A 328 -5.21 -9.07 21.34
C TYR A 328 -4.59 -9.97 22.40
N THR A 329 -5.32 -10.18 23.49
CA THR A 329 -4.93 -11.09 24.55
C THR A 329 -5.99 -12.14 24.76
N TYR A 330 -5.55 -13.32 25.19
CA TYR A 330 -6.42 -14.43 25.47
C TYR A 330 -6.12 -15.02 26.85
N ASN A 331 -7.19 -15.19 27.62
CA ASN A 331 -7.28 -16.00 28.83
C ASN A 331 -8.35 -17.07 28.58
N GLN A 332 -8.27 -18.24 29.22
CA GLN A 332 -9.03 -19.47 28.92
C GLN A 332 -10.45 -19.27 28.33
N ASN A 333 -11.26 -18.35 28.87
CA ASN A 333 -12.62 -18.04 28.40
C ASN A 333 -12.88 -16.55 28.06
N GLU A 334 -11.85 -15.72 27.94
CA GLU A 334 -11.97 -14.30 27.63
C GLU A 334 -10.90 -13.87 26.61
N VAL A 335 -11.34 -13.19 25.56
CA VAL A 335 -10.47 -12.52 24.59
C VAL A 335 -10.63 -11.01 24.75
N THR A 336 -9.51 -10.30 24.86
CA THR A 336 -9.49 -8.84 24.86
C THR A 336 -8.82 -8.33 23.60
N ILE A 337 -9.49 -7.46 22.84
CA ILE A 337 -8.96 -6.81 21.63
C ILE A 337 -8.63 -5.36 21.95
N TYR A 338 -7.38 -4.97 21.68
CA TYR A 338 -6.89 -3.60 21.83
C TYR A 338 -6.86 -2.93 20.45
N THR A 339 -7.38 -1.72 20.36
CA THR A 339 -7.53 -1.01 19.09
C THR A 339 -7.27 0.47 19.23
N ASP A 340 -6.81 1.09 18.14
CA ASP A 340 -6.62 2.53 18.04
C ASP A 340 -7.44 3.08 16.88
N PHE A 341 -8.41 3.95 17.21
CA PHE A 341 -9.28 4.63 16.27
C PHE A 341 -8.80 6.06 16.00
N HIS A 342 -9.17 6.55 14.82
CA HIS A 342 -8.97 7.94 14.45
C HIS A 342 -9.79 8.86 15.37
N TYR A 343 -9.28 10.04 15.72
CA TYR A 343 -9.95 10.96 16.66
C TYR A 343 -11.38 11.39 16.31
N ASN A 344 -11.73 11.33 15.02
CA ASN A 344 -13.09 11.63 14.53
C ASN A 344 -14.04 10.41 14.49
N ASP A 345 -13.59 9.22 14.85
CA ASP A 345 -14.30 7.95 14.59
C ASP A 345 -14.92 7.31 15.85
N GLU A 346 -15.23 8.10 16.87
CA GLU A 346 -15.84 7.61 18.13
C GLU A 346 -17.10 6.76 17.88
N LYS A 347 -17.98 7.19 16.96
CA LYS A 347 -19.20 6.42 16.58
C LYS A 347 -18.88 5.05 15.98
N ARG A 348 -17.68 4.83 15.43
CA ARG A 348 -17.28 3.54 14.85
C ARG A 348 -16.90 2.53 15.92
N ILE A 349 -16.50 2.99 17.11
CA ILE A 349 -16.18 2.13 18.26
C ILE A 349 -17.44 1.36 18.66
N GLY A 350 -18.57 2.05 18.84
CA GLY A 350 -19.86 1.41 19.13
C GLY A 350 -20.31 0.43 18.03
N LYS A 351 -20.21 0.83 16.75
CA LYS A 351 -20.52 -0.07 15.63
C LYS A 351 -19.63 -1.31 15.59
N PHE A 352 -18.38 -1.20 16.02
CA PHE A 352 -17.47 -2.33 16.11
C PHE A 352 -17.83 -3.24 17.29
N ALA A 353 -18.28 -2.69 18.43
CA ALA A 353 -18.88 -3.48 19.50
C ALA A 353 -20.10 -4.27 18.97
N ASP A 354 -21.06 -3.60 18.33
CA ASP A 354 -22.25 -4.24 17.75
C ASP A 354 -21.87 -5.37 16.76
N TYR A 355 -20.84 -5.14 15.95
CA TYR A 355 -20.31 -6.15 15.03
C TYR A 355 -19.72 -7.36 15.78
N LEU A 356 -18.92 -7.14 16.83
CA LEU A 356 -18.38 -8.22 17.66
C LEU A 356 -19.50 -8.98 18.38
N GLU A 357 -20.52 -8.29 18.90
CA GLU A 357 -21.70 -8.92 19.52
C GLU A 357 -22.44 -9.80 18.52
N SER A 358 -22.61 -9.35 17.27
CA SER A 358 -23.23 -10.14 16.21
C SER A 358 -22.42 -11.38 15.80
N LEU A 359 -21.09 -11.34 15.94
CA LEU A 359 -20.22 -12.47 15.60
C LEU A 359 -20.16 -13.54 16.69
N PHE A 360 -20.24 -13.12 17.95
CA PHE A 360 -20.05 -14.01 19.10
C PHE A 360 -21.35 -14.32 19.85
N GLU A 361 -22.47 -13.68 19.49
CA GLU A 361 -23.77 -13.79 20.17
C GLU A 361 -23.71 -13.50 21.69
N ASN A 362 -22.69 -12.73 22.10
CA ASN A 362 -22.36 -12.43 23.49
C ASN A 362 -22.22 -10.92 23.67
N GLN A 363 -22.56 -10.42 24.87
CA GLN A 363 -22.33 -9.03 25.22
C GLN A 363 -20.84 -8.69 25.21
N VAL A 364 -20.49 -7.58 24.56
CA VAL A 364 -19.11 -7.08 24.47
C VAL A 364 -18.99 -5.86 25.37
N THR A 365 -18.14 -5.95 26.38
CA THR A 365 -17.82 -4.77 27.21
C THR A 365 -16.65 -4.04 26.59
N TYR A 366 -16.75 -2.72 26.47
CA TYR A 366 -15.66 -1.91 25.93
C TYR A 366 -15.43 -0.64 26.73
N ASN A 367 -14.16 -0.27 26.85
CA ASN A 367 -13.73 0.99 27.43
C ASN A 367 -13.00 1.80 26.38
N VAL A 368 -13.20 3.12 26.39
CA VAL A 368 -12.55 4.06 25.48
C VAL A 368 -11.74 5.05 26.29
N ASP A 369 -10.50 5.26 25.90
CA ASP A 369 -9.58 6.22 26.51
C ASP A 369 -8.88 7.05 25.43
N MET A 370 -8.50 8.29 25.76
CA MET A 370 -7.77 9.18 24.85
C MET A 370 -6.28 9.12 25.16
N ASP A 371 -5.59 8.17 24.53
CA ASP A 371 -4.16 7.93 24.76
C ASP A 371 -3.31 8.66 23.71
N LYS A 372 -3.15 9.98 23.88
CA LYS A 372 -2.34 10.82 22.99
C LYS A 372 -0.84 10.54 23.12
N GLU A 373 -0.38 10.28 24.34
CA GLU A 373 1.04 10.04 24.65
C GLU A 373 1.44 8.56 24.54
N LYS A 374 0.50 7.66 24.28
CA LYS A 374 0.73 6.21 24.07
C LYS A 374 1.21 5.46 25.30
N GLN A 375 0.92 6.01 26.47
CA GLN A 375 1.29 5.43 27.76
C GLN A 375 0.61 4.07 27.99
N ASN A 376 -0.62 3.89 27.51
CA ASN A 376 -1.31 2.61 27.68
C ASN A 376 -0.66 1.52 26.83
N TYR A 377 -0.25 1.83 25.60
CA TYR A 377 0.45 0.85 24.74
C TYR A 377 1.83 0.51 25.30
N GLU A 378 2.60 1.52 25.72
CA GLU A 378 3.95 1.33 26.25
C GLU A 378 3.96 0.47 27.51
N LYS A 379 3.08 0.79 28.46
CA LYS A 379 2.95 0.07 29.73
C LYS A 379 2.45 -1.36 29.55
N ASN A 380 1.50 -1.57 28.65
CA ASN A 380 0.89 -2.89 28.47
C ASN A 380 1.70 -3.81 27.54
N PHE A 381 2.52 -3.27 26.63
CA PHE A 381 3.16 -4.09 25.59
C PHE A 381 4.63 -3.74 25.42
N PHE A 382 4.96 -2.51 25.02
CA PHE A 382 6.30 -2.18 24.51
C PHE A 382 7.45 -2.44 25.50
N HIS A 383 7.23 -2.15 26.78
CA HIS A 383 8.23 -2.35 27.84
C HIS A 383 8.11 -3.68 28.57
N ASN A 384 7.25 -4.60 28.11
CA ASN A 384 7.16 -5.93 28.69
C ASN A 384 8.33 -6.80 28.20
N ASP A 385 9.02 -7.50 29.10
CA ASP A 385 10.15 -8.37 28.74
C ASP A 385 9.77 -9.43 27.70
N GLY A 386 8.56 -10.00 27.82
CA GLY A 386 8.02 -10.97 26.88
C GLY A 386 7.85 -10.38 25.47
N TYR A 387 7.44 -9.11 25.38
CA TYR A 387 7.35 -8.40 24.10
C TYR A 387 8.72 -8.21 23.47
N ILE A 388 9.72 -7.77 24.25
CA ILE A 388 11.09 -7.51 23.75
C ILE A 388 11.73 -8.80 23.24
N ILE A 389 11.55 -9.90 23.98
CA ILE A 389 12.01 -11.24 23.59
C ILE A 389 11.30 -11.70 22.31
N ALA A 390 9.95 -11.68 22.28
CA ALA A 390 9.17 -12.14 21.15
C ALA A 390 9.47 -11.35 19.87
N ARG A 391 9.66 -10.03 19.99
CA ARG A 391 10.12 -9.18 18.90
C ARG A 391 11.47 -9.63 18.35
N THR A 392 12.42 -9.94 19.22
CA THR A 392 13.77 -10.35 18.80
C THR A 392 13.74 -11.69 18.07
N VAL A 393 12.99 -12.65 18.61
CA VAL A 393 12.79 -13.96 17.97
C VAL A 393 12.11 -13.80 16.61
N TYR A 394 11.05 -12.98 16.52
CA TYR A 394 10.36 -12.71 15.26
C TYR A 394 11.29 -12.09 14.20
N LEU A 395 12.08 -11.06 14.58
CA LEU A 395 13.05 -10.44 13.66
C LEU A 395 14.10 -11.44 13.18
N ALA A 396 14.56 -12.34 14.05
CA ALA A 396 15.48 -13.42 13.68
C ALA A 396 14.83 -14.47 12.76
N GLU A 397 13.55 -14.78 12.97
CA GLU A 397 12.78 -15.67 12.11
C GLU A 397 12.59 -15.08 10.70
N LEU A 398 12.38 -13.76 10.59
CA LEU A 398 12.37 -13.07 9.29
C LEU A 398 13.69 -13.28 8.53
N LEU A 399 14.84 -13.24 9.22
CA LEU A 399 16.14 -13.56 8.61
C LEU A 399 16.22 -15.03 8.19
N LYS A 400 15.70 -15.98 8.98
CA LYS A 400 15.61 -17.39 8.58
C LYS A 400 14.76 -17.58 7.32
N LYS A 401 13.65 -16.83 7.19
CA LYS A 401 12.78 -16.83 6.01
C LYS A 401 13.53 -16.36 4.75
N LEU A 402 14.59 -15.57 4.91
CA LEU A 402 15.53 -15.13 3.86
C LEU A 402 16.73 -16.06 3.66
N GLU A 403 16.70 -17.27 4.25
CA GLU A 403 17.77 -18.29 4.17
C GLU A 403 19.09 -17.91 4.88
N ILE A 404 19.05 -16.87 5.71
CA ILE A 404 20.16 -16.48 6.59
C ILE A 404 20.04 -17.27 7.90
N LYS A 405 20.74 -18.41 7.96
CA LYS A 405 20.67 -19.36 9.11
C LYS A 405 21.90 -19.32 10.03
N SER A 406 22.87 -18.47 9.73
CA SER A 406 24.15 -18.35 10.45
C SER A 406 24.04 -17.45 11.68
N ASN A 407 25.18 -16.99 12.19
CA ASN A 407 25.24 -16.05 13.31
C ASN A 407 24.55 -14.73 12.95
N ILE A 408 23.79 -14.21 13.90
CA ILE A 408 23.14 -12.90 13.85
C ILE A 408 23.73 -12.01 14.94
N ILE A 409 23.60 -10.71 14.76
CA ILE A 409 23.94 -9.70 15.77
C ILE A 409 22.63 -9.12 16.28
N ILE A 410 22.40 -9.28 17.58
CA ILE A 410 21.30 -8.62 18.27
C ILE A 410 21.86 -7.34 18.86
N SER A 411 21.25 -6.22 18.49
CA SER A 411 21.64 -4.87 18.91
C SER A 411 20.51 -4.27 19.71
N MET A 412 20.74 -4.03 20.99
CA MET A 412 19.79 -3.37 21.89
C MET A 412 20.26 -1.94 22.17
N VAL A 413 19.37 -0.97 21.96
CA VAL A 413 19.57 0.41 22.40
C VAL A 413 18.91 0.57 23.76
N ALA A 414 19.67 1.09 24.71
CA ALA A 414 19.23 1.36 26.07
C ALA A 414 19.78 2.71 26.55
N TYR A 415 19.12 3.30 27.54
CA TYR A 415 19.62 4.51 28.20
C TYR A 415 19.87 4.29 29.69
N PHE A 416 20.81 5.06 30.24
CA PHE A 416 21.27 4.99 31.62
C PHE A 416 21.39 6.39 32.21
N ASN A 417 21.18 6.52 33.52
CA ASN A 417 21.36 7.80 34.23
C ASN A 417 22.78 7.99 34.77
N SER A 418 23.60 6.93 34.78
CA SER A 418 24.97 6.93 35.30
C SER A 418 25.95 6.27 34.32
N LEU A 419 27.15 6.83 34.22
CA LEU A 419 28.26 6.23 33.46
C LEU A 419 28.84 4.99 34.17
N GLU A 420 28.72 4.91 35.49
CA GLU A 420 29.18 3.76 36.27
C GLU A 420 28.42 2.49 35.88
N ASP A 421 27.09 2.61 35.75
CA ASP A 421 26.21 1.54 35.31
C ASP A 421 26.57 1.04 33.89
N ILE A 422 26.96 1.97 33.01
CA ILE A 422 27.42 1.65 31.65
C ILE A 422 28.75 0.86 31.68
N ASN A 423 29.68 1.23 32.56
CA ASN A 423 30.96 0.54 32.68
C ASN A 423 30.76 -0.91 33.15
N ASN A 424 29.88 -1.14 34.14
CA ASN A 424 29.58 -2.47 34.66
C ASN A 424 29.02 -3.42 33.59
N ILE A 425 28.17 -2.92 32.68
CA ILE A 425 27.63 -3.73 31.59
C ILE A 425 28.63 -3.93 30.44
N SER A 426 29.56 -2.97 30.25
CA SER A 426 30.62 -3.02 29.25
C SER A 426 31.65 -4.13 29.53
N ASP A 427 31.77 -4.58 30.78
CA ASP A 427 32.63 -5.72 31.14
C ASP A 427 32.12 -7.05 30.54
N LYS A 428 30.81 -7.15 30.28
CA LYS A 428 30.15 -8.39 29.81
C LYS A 428 29.74 -8.33 28.34
N TYR A 429 29.40 -7.16 27.82
CA TYR A 429 28.87 -6.99 26.47
C TYR A 429 29.64 -5.95 25.67
N SER A 430 29.53 -6.03 24.34
CA SER A 430 30.09 -4.99 23.46
C SER A 430 29.18 -3.77 23.51
N VAL A 431 29.61 -2.71 24.20
CA VAL A 431 28.82 -1.49 24.39
C VAL A 431 29.44 -0.32 23.63
N THR A 432 28.62 0.41 22.87
CA THR A 432 29.01 1.61 22.14
C THR A 432 28.08 2.76 22.53
N ARG A 433 28.63 3.87 23.05
CA ARG A 433 27.83 5.07 23.35
C ARG A 433 27.36 5.75 22.06
N ILE A 434 26.15 6.30 22.07
CA ILE A 434 25.57 7.06 20.96
C ILE A 434 25.36 8.51 21.43
N PRO A 435 26.38 9.38 21.34
CA PRO A 435 26.31 10.74 21.88
C PRO A 435 25.19 11.59 21.26
N ASP A 436 24.84 11.33 20.00
CA ASP A 436 23.80 12.08 19.27
C ASP A 436 22.39 11.91 19.86
N LEU A 437 22.18 10.88 20.70
CA LEU A 437 20.92 10.58 21.37
C LEU A 437 21.00 10.81 22.89
N ASP A 438 22.09 11.39 23.39
CA ASP A 438 22.20 11.72 24.80
C ASP A 438 21.32 12.94 25.12
N MET A 439 20.67 12.91 26.29
CA MET A 439 19.96 14.04 26.84
C MET A 439 20.63 14.45 28.16
N GLU A 440 20.24 15.59 28.73
CA GLU A 440 20.81 16.06 29.99
C GLU A 440 20.62 14.99 31.09
N ASN A 441 21.74 14.47 31.62
CA ASN A 441 21.81 13.36 32.59
C ASN A 441 21.26 11.99 32.09
N ILE A 442 21.14 11.79 30.78
CA ILE A 442 20.72 10.53 30.18
C ILE A 442 21.75 10.12 29.10
N TYR A 443 22.37 8.97 29.29
CA TYR A 443 23.38 8.41 28.42
C TYR A 443 22.81 7.25 27.62
N THR A 444 22.81 7.35 26.29
CA THR A 444 22.29 6.34 25.37
C THR A 444 23.43 5.46 24.86
N VAL A 445 23.24 4.15 24.92
CA VAL A 445 24.21 3.16 24.45
C VAL A 445 23.56 2.10 23.56
N ARG A 446 24.37 1.52 22.67
CA ARG A 446 24.06 0.32 21.90
C ARG A 446 24.84 -0.85 22.47
N ILE A 447 24.14 -1.92 22.77
CA ILE A 447 24.68 -3.17 23.31
C ILE A 447 24.53 -4.24 22.23
N ASP A 448 25.66 -4.71 21.71
CA ASP A 448 25.72 -5.67 20.61
C ASP A 448 26.10 -7.06 21.15
N MET A 449 25.32 -8.08 20.77
CA MET A 449 25.59 -9.48 21.12
C MET A 449 25.47 -10.38 19.89
N ARG A 450 26.47 -11.24 19.71
CA ARG A 450 26.51 -12.19 18.59
C ARG A 450 26.00 -13.55 19.04
N VAL A 451 24.98 -14.06 18.36
CA VAL A 451 24.35 -15.34 18.72
C VAL A 451 24.07 -16.17 17.48
N ASN A 452 23.99 -17.49 17.66
CA ASN A 452 23.50 -18.38 16.62
C ASN A 452 21.99 -18.11 16.41
N ASN A 453 21.52 -18.13 15.17
CA ASN A 453 20.12 -17.90 14.85
C ASN A 453 19.23 -19.10 15.22
N VAL A 454 19.05 -19.33 16.52
CA VAL A 454 18.27 -20.42 17.12
C VAL A 454 17.40 -19.84 18.23
N ASP A 455 16.10 -20.12 18.19
CA ASP A 455 15.10 -19.35 18.95
C ASP A 455 15.33 -19.40 20.47
N TYR A 456 15.61 -20.58 21.02
CA TYR A 456 15.87 -20.72 22.46
C TYR A 456 17.18 -20.03 22.91
N ILE A 457 18.20 -19.96 22.03
CA ILE A 457 19.47 -19.28 22.34
C ILE A 457 19.24 -17.78 22.36
N ILE A 458 18.50 -17.27 21.38
CA ILE A 458 18.11 -15.87 21.28
C ILE A 458 17.30 -15.46 22.51
N GLU A 459 16.27 -16.22 22.85
CA GLU A 459 15.44 -15.96 24.03
C GLU A 459 16.28 -15.91 25.31
N SER A 460 17.12 -16.93 25.55
CA SER A 460 17.98 -16.99 26.74
C SER A 460 18.91 -15.78 26.82
N LYS A 461 19.56 -15.41 25.72
CA LYS A 461 20.54 -14.31 25.71
C LYS A 461 19.88 -12.95 25.85
N VAL A 462 18.70 -12.74 25.26
CA VAL A 462 17.96 -11.49 25.43
C VAL A 462 17.47 -11.36 26.87
N ARG A 463 17.00 -12.46 27.46
CA ARG A 463 16.58 -12.49 28.87
C ARG A 463 17.76 -12.17 29.81
N ASP A 464 18.93 -12.77 29.57
CA ASP A 464 20.16 -12.45 30.32
C ASP A 464 20.51 -10.95 30.20
N LEU A 465 20.43 -10.38 29.00
CA LEU A 465 20.72 -8.96 28.78
C LEU A 465 19.70 -8.05 29.48
N LEU A 466 18.41 -8.37 29.45
CA LEU A 466 17.36 -7.62 30.14
C LEU A 466 17.56 -7.66 31.67
N LEU A 467 17.96 -8.80 32.22
CA LEU A 467 18.31 -8.92 33.65
C LEU A 467 19.52 -8.03 34.00
N GLU A 468 20.55 -8.01 33.15
CA GLU A 468 21.72 -7.16 33.35
C GLU A 468 21.38 -5.66 33.24
N LEU A 469 20.47 -5.29 32.34
CA LEU A 469 19.93 -3.92 32.29
C LEU A 469 19.20 -3.57 33.59
N MET A 470 18.35 -4.47 34.10
CA MET A 470 17.64 -4.23 35.35
C MET A 470 18.59 -4.08 36.55
N ILE A 471 19.64 -4.90 36.63
CA ILE A 471 20.66 -4.82 37.69
C ILE A 471 21.40 -3.48 37.63
N ASN A 472 21.77 -3.03 36.42
CA ASN A 472 22.52 -1.80 36.18
C ASN A 472 21.60 -0.60 35.87
N ARG A 473 20.31 -0.64 36.25
CA ARG A 473 19.36 0.48 36.10
C ARG A 473 19.28 1.06 34.68
N GLY A 474 19.49 0.23 33.67
CA GLY A 474 19.33 0.57 32.27
C GLY A 474 17.89 0.40 31.81
N SER A 475 17.43 1.30 30.95
CA SER A 475 16.09 1.28 30.37
C SER A 475 16.15 0.90 28.88
N TYR A 476 15.34 -0.08 28.49
CA TYR A 476 15.21 -0.49 27.11
C TYR A 476 14.56 0.59 26.23
N VAL A 477 15.11 0.80 25.03
CA VAL A 477 14.53 1.69 24.01
C VAL A 477 14.10 0.89 22.78
N ARG A 478 15.01 0.11 22.20
CA ARG A 478 14.76 -0.61 20.94
C ARG A 478 15.68 -1.81 20.77
N ILE A 479 15.19 -2.85 20.11
CA ILE A 479 16.00 -3.98 19.64
C ILE A 479 15.96 -4.10 18.12
N SER A 480 17.11 -4.44 17.54
CA SER A 480 17.28 -4.73 16.12
C SER A 480 18.10 -6.01 15.96
N VAL A 481 17.89 -6.73 14.86
CA VAL A 481 18.61 -7.95 14.53
C VAL A 481 19.24 -7.79 13.16
N TYR A 482 20.55 -8.03 13.07
CA TYR A 482 21.36 -7.89 11.87
C TYR A 482 22.04 -9.23 11.51
N TYR A 483 22.48 -9.35 10.25
CA TYR A 483 23.29 -10.45 9.73
C TYR A 483 24.64 -9.95 9.24
#